data_AF-A0A661CXH8-F1
#
_entry.id   AF-A0A661CXH8-F1
#
_cell.length_a   1.000
_cell.length_b   1.000
_cell.length_c   1.000
_cell.angle_alpha   90.00
_cell.angle_beta   90.00
_cell.angle_gamma   90.00
#
_symmetry.space_group_name_H-M   'P 1'
#
loop_
_entity.id
_entity.type
_entity.pdbx_description
1 polymer ?
#
loop_
_entity_poly.entity_id
_entity_poly.type
_entity_poly.pdbx_seq_one_letter_code
_entity_poly.pdbx_strand_id
1 'polypeptide(L)'
;MSDIFTTEELAALSAQVDEQLGELSEGYARGMKRGDTQLFSAAPQDDDLPPEQRKAIEDKAHEKADTFLQTFADKAKEMLCDAESDLRKEYAMFGEIDKVTLLERFAALLAVMGFSGIGLQVLAVAVTVYILHIGLKPFADKYCRE
;
A
#
# COMPACT_ATOMS: atom_id res chain seq x y z
N MET A 1 4.05 -22.12 -7.39
CA MET A 1 4.40 -20.70 -7.58
C MET A 1 5.75 -20.52 -6.90
N SER A 2 6.65 -19.75 -7.50
CA SER A 2 7.89 -19.38 -6.80
C SER A 2 7.50 -18.27 -5.84
N ASP A 3 7.22 -18.63 -4.59
CA ASP A 3 6.85 -17.66 -3.57
C ASP A 3 8.06 -16.74 -3.37
N ILE A 4 7.86 -15.47 -3.71
CA ILE A 4 8.91 -14.44 -3.67
C ILE A 4 9.36 -14.18 -2.22
N PHE A 5 8.44 -14.41 -1.28
CA PHE A 5 8.70 -14.46 0.13
C PHE A 5 8.31 -15.84 0.67
N THR A 6 9.09 -16.34 1.60
CA THR A 6 8.72 -17.51 2.40
C THR A 6 7.53 -17.18 3.31
N THR A 7 6.82 -18.20 3.80
CA THR A 7 5.71 -18.02 4.75
C THR A 7 6.14 -17.28 6.03
N GLU A 8 7.37 -17.52 6.50
CA GLU A 8 7.93 -16.81 7.66
C GLU A 8 8.18 -15.33 7.36
N GLU A 9 8.70 -15.01 6.17
CA GLU A 9 8.88 -13.63 5.72
C GLU A 9 7.54 -12.91 5.55
N LEU A 10 6.53 -13.56 4.97
CA LEU A 10 5.18 -12.99 4.84
C LEU A 10 4.55 -12.68 6.19
N ALA A 11 4.70 -13.57 7.17
CA ALA A 11 4.22 -13.33 8.54
C ALA A 11 4.93 -12.12 9.17
N ALA A 12 6.25 -12.02 9.00
CA ALA A 12 7.04 -10.90 9.51
C ALA A 12 6.67 -9.56 8.82
N LEU A 13 6.55 -9.55 7.50
CA LEU A 13 6.17 -8.36 6.73
C LEU A 13 4.73 -7.95 7.04
N SER A 14 3.81 -8.89 7.22
CA SER A 14 2.43 -8.58 7.63
C SER A 14 2.40 -7.95 9.02
N ALA A 15 3.20 -8.45 9.97
CA ALA A 15 3.32 -7.84 11.29
C ALA A 15 3.92 -6.42 11.22
N GLN A 16 4.88 -6.20 10.31
CA GLN A 16 5.46 -4.87 10.07
C GLN A 16 4.45 -3.89 9.45
N VAL A 17 3.59 -4.37 8.54
CA VAL A 17 2.47 -3.58 8.02
C VAL A 17 1.53 -3.17 9.17
N ASP A 18 1.23 -4.08 10.08
CA ASP A 18 0.36 -3.82 11.23
C ASP A 18 0.95 -2.82 12.22
N GLU A 19 2.24 -2.94 12.49
CA GLU A 19 2.98 -1.99 13.31
C GLU A 19 2.93 -0.59 12.70
N GLN A 20 3.28 -0.43 11.42
CA GLN A 20 3.27 0.87 10.75
C GLN A 20 1.85 1.46 10.63
N LEU A 21 0.83 0.64 10.35
CA LEU A 21 -0.55 1.11 10.35
C LEU A 21 -1.00 1.54 11.76
N GLY A 22 -0.58 0.79 12.79
CA GLY A 22 -0.78 1.14 14.19
C GLY A 22 -0.18 2.49 14.55
N GLU A 23 1.10 2.70 14.22
CA GLU A 23 1.81 3.97 14.46
C GLU A 23 1.15 5.16 13.74
N LEU A 24 0.70 4.97 12.50
CA LEU A 24 -0.06 5.98 11.77
C LEU A 24 -1.39 6.29 12.46
N SER A 25 -2.11 5.27 12.96
CA SER A 25 -3.36 5.47 13.69
C SER A 25 -3.17 6.16 15.04
N GLU A 26 -2.08 5.85 15.76
CA GLU A 26 -1.74 6.47 17.04
C GLU A 26 -1.22 7.91 16.88
N GLY A 27 -0.50 8.18 15.79
CA GLY A 27 -0.10 9.54 15.39
C GLY A 27 -1.30 10.45 15.14
N TYR A 28 -2.35 9.93 14.49
CA TYR A 28 -3.63 10.63 14.33
C TYR A 28 -4.39 10.77 15.67
N ALA A 29 -4.37 9.74 16.53
CA ALA A 29 -5.04 9.77 17.83
C ALA A 29 -4.43 10.78 18.82
N ARG A 30 -3.13 11.09 18.70
CA ARG A 30 -2.48 12.14 19.51
C ARG A 30 -2.91 13.56 19.11
N GLY A 31 -3.47 13.73 17.91
CA GLY A 31 -3.98 15.00 17.37
C GLY A 31 -5.50 15.18 17.44
N MET A 32 -6.28 14.09 17.47
CA MET A 32 -7.75 14.16 17.53
C MET A 32 -8.28 14.05 18.96
N LYS A 33 -8.74 15.19 19.51
CA LYS A 33 -9.67 15.17 20.64
C LYS A 33 -10.92 14.38 20.25
N ARG A 34 -11.07 13.24 20.93
CA ARG A 34 -12.26 12.38 21.07
C ARG A 34 -13.57 13.17 20.88
N GLY A 35 -14.17 13.09 19.70
CA GLY A 35 -15.41 13.82 19.40
C GLY A 35 -15.96 13.73 17.98
N ASP A 36 -15.15 13.39 16.97
CA ASP A 36 -15.64 13.33 15.58
C ASP A 36 -15.81 11.89 15.09
N THR A 37 -17.05 11.41 15.22
CA THR A 37 -17.56 10.22 14.54
C THR A 37 -17.77 10.53 13.06
N GLN A 38 -16.68 10.73 12.32
CA GLN A 38 -16.64 10.70 10.85
C GLN A 38 -15.35 10.04 10.39
N LEU A 39 -15.21 8.76 10.73
CA LEU A 39 -14.29 7.87 10.02
C LEU A 39 -14.81 7.76 8.56
N PHE A 40 -13.94 8.04 7.59
CA PHE A 40 -14.13 7.89 6.13
C PHE A 40 -14.71 9.07 5.32
N SER A 41 -14.45 10.33 5.66
CA SER A 41 -14.70 11.45 4.73
C SER A 41 -13.74 12.62 4.92
N ALA A 42 -12.44 12.40 4.65
CA ALA A 42 -11.54 13.51 4.35
C ALA A 42 -11.13 13.39 2.87
N ALA A 43 -11.38 14.45 2.11
CA ALA A 43 -10.92 14.57 0.72
C ALA A 43 -9.39 14.43 0.67
N PRO A 44 -8.83 13.81 -0.39
CA PRO A 44 -7.39 13.56 -0.48
C PRO A 44 -6.67 14.90 -0.52
N GLN A 45 -5.84 15.18 0.49
CA GLN A 45 -4.91 16.31 0.44
C GLN A 45 -3.67 15.82 -0.30
N ASP A 46 -3.02 16.69 -1.07
CA ASP A 46 -1.92 16.32 -1.98
C ASP A 46 -0.75 15.54 -1.33
N ASP A 47 -0.69 15.46 0.01
CA ASP A 47 0.32 14.75 0.80
C ASP A 47 -0.22 13.55 1.62
N ASP A 48 -1.16 12.76 1.05
CA ASP A 48 -1.70 11.56 1.71
C ASP A 48 -0.68 10.42 1.92
N LEU A 49 0.51 10.48 1.32
CA LEU A 49 1.56 9.48 1.51
C LEU A 49 2.31 9.80 2.81
N PRO A 50 2.26 8.94 3.84
CA PRO A 50 2.90 9.28 5.09
C PRO A 50 4.43 9.36 4.91
N PRO A 51 5.09 10.26 5.65
CA PRO A 51 6.46 10.68 5.35
C PRO A 51 7.49 9.55 5.46
N GLU A 52 7.21 8.55 6.31
CA GLU A 52 8.06 7.38 6.45
C GLU A 52 8.00 6.47 5.21
N GLN A 53 6.80 6.19 4.71
CA GLN A 53 6.61 5.41 3.48
C GLN A 53 7.15 6.18 2.27
N ARG A 54 6.95 7.51 2.20
CA ARG A 54 7.56 8.36 1.18
C ARG A 54 9.08 8.20 1.17
N LYS A 55 9.73 8.37 2.32
CA LYS A 55 11.17 8.23 2.44
C LYS A 55 11.65 6.82 2.08
N ALA A 56 10.96 5.79 2.56
CA ALA A 56 11.29 4.40 2.24
C ALA A 56 11.24 4.12 0.74
N ILE A 57 10.24 4.66 0.04
CA ILE A 57 10.11 4.55 -1.41
C ILE A 57 11.25 5.30 -2.10
N GLU A 58 11.50 6.56 -1.75
CA GLU A 58 12.54 7.37 -2.40
C GLU A 58 13.94 6.81 -2.19
N ASP A 59 14.23 6.32 -0.98
CA ASP A 59 15.52 5.72 -0.63
C ASP A 59 15.78 4.39 -1.37
N LYS A 60 14.73 3.59 -1.63
CA LYS A 60 14.86 2.26 -2.26
C LYS A 60 14.65 2.25 -3.76
N ALA A 61 13.76 3.09 -4.27
CA ALA A 61 13.49 3.23 -5.70
C ALA A 61 14.46 4.21 -6.39
N HIS A 62 15.16 5.05 -5.62
CA HIS A 62 16.06 6.09 -6.15
C HIS A 62 15.37 7.08 -7.10
N GLU A 63 14.06 7.29 -6.90
CA GLU A 63 13.22 8.21 -7.64
C GLU A 63 12.20 8.86 -6.70
N LYS A 64 11.46 9.86 -7.17
CA LYS A 64 10.40 10.49 -6.35
C LYS A 64 9.27 9.50 -6.09
N ALA A 65 8.73 9.51 -4.88
CA ALA A 65 7.69 8.55 -4.50
C ALA A 65 6.46 8.59 -5.43
N ASP A 66 6.03 9.78 -5.85
CA ASP A 66 4.87 9.92 -6.75
C ASP A 66 5.14 9.32 -8.14
N THR A 67 6.36 9.47 -8.67
CA THR A 67 6.77 8.85 -9.95
C THR A 67 6.78 7.33 -9.85
N PHE A 68 7.31 6.82 -8.74
CA PHE A 68 7.35 5.40 -8.47
C PHE A 68 5.93 4.83 -8.35
N LEU A 69 5.07 5.46 -7.55
CA LEU A 69 3.70 5.02 -7.32
C LEU A 69 2.85 5.08 -8.58
N GLN A 70 3.06 6.07 -9.44
CA GLN A 70 2.45 6.13 -10.76
C GLN A 70 2.89 4.93 -11.62
N THR A 71 4.20 4.69 -11.72
CA THR A 71 4.74 3.55 -12.50
C THR A 71 4.27 2.21 -11.96
N PHE A 72 4.19 2.09 -10.63
CA PHE A 72 3.66 0.92 -9.94
C PHE A 72 2.18 0.72 -10.29
N ALA A 73 1.35 1.76 -10.21
CA ALA A 73 -0.07 1.70 -10.56
C ALA A 73 -0.28 1.32 -12.03
N ASP A 74 0.53 1.86 -12.94
CA ASP A 74 0.46 1.53 -14.37
C ASP A 74 0.75 0.05 -14.62
N LYS A 75 1.73 -0.52 -13.91
CA LYS A 75 2.05 -1.96 -13.99
C LYS A 75 1.04 -2.82 -13.24
N ALA A 76 0.42 -2.27 -12.19
CA ALA A 76 -0.63 -2.90 -11.40
C ALA A 76 -2.02 -2.65 -11.99
N LYS A 77 -2.16 -2.14 -13.22
CA LYS A 77 -3.44 -1.60 -13.72
C LYS A 77 -4.58 -2.62 -13.67
N GLU A 78 -4.34 -3.83 -14.15
CA GLU A 78 -5.31 -4.93 -14.11
C GLU A 78 -5.66 -5.37 -12.68
N MET A 79 -4.77 -5.10 -11.72
CA MET A 79 -4.91 -5.49 -10.33
C MET A 79 -5.62 -4.43 -9.48
N LEU A 80 -5.28 -3.15 -9.66
CA LEU A 80 -5.73 -2.04 -8.82
C LEU A 80 -6.81 -1.17 -9.48
N CYS A 81 -6.70 -1.01 -10.80
CA CYS A 81 -7.46 -0.03 -11.56
C CYS A 81 -8.69 -0.62 -12.25
N ASP A 82 -8.63 -1.90 -12.64
CA ASP A 82 -9.79 -2.58 -13.22
C ASP A 82 -10.87 -2.78 -12.15
N ALA A 83 -12.08 -2.27 -12.42
CA ALA A 83 -13.24 -2.44 -11.55
C ALA A 83 -13.64 -3.92 -11.40
N GLU A 84 -13.27 -4.76 -12.36
CA GLU A 84 -13.47 -6.20 -12.31
C GLU A 84 -12.29 -6.96 -11.70
N SER A 85 -11.25 -6.28 -11.21
CA SER A 85 -10.12 -6.95 -10.60
C SER A 85 -10.55 -7.75 -9.37
N ASP A 86 -9.91 -8.90 -9.16
CA ASP A 86 -10.19 -9.75 -7.99
C ASP A 86 -10.00 -8.98 -6.68
N LEU A 87 -9.05 -8.05 -6.64
CA LEU A 87 -8.78 -7.20 -5.47
C LEU A 87 -9.90 -6.20 -5.20
N ARG A 88 -10.47 -5.58 -6.24
CA ARG A 88 -11.63 -4.70 -6.05
C ARG A 88 -12.89 -5.47 -5.70
N LYS A 89 -13.08 -6.66 -6.27
CA LYS A 89 -14.19 -7.57 -5.93
C LYS A 89 -14.09 -8.04 -4.49
N GLU A 90 -12.91 -8.44 -4.04
CA GLU A 90 -12.64 -8.88 -2.68
C GLU A 90 -12.89 -7.74 -1.68
N TYR A 91 -12.32 -6.55 -1.94
CA TYR A 91 -12.58 -5.37 -1.11
C TYR A 91 -14.07 -4.98 -1.08
N ALA A 92 -14.77 -5.05 -2.21
CA ALA A 92 -16.20 -4.75 -2.27
C ALA A 92 -17.07 -5.79 -1.55
N MET A 93 -16.64 -7.06 -1.54
CA MET A 93 -17.38 -8.18 -0.96
C MET A 93 -17.14 -8.32 0.54
N PHE A 94 -15.91 -8.12 1.00
CA PHE A 94 -15.50 -8.35 2.38
C PHE A 94 -15.23 -7.06 3.16
N GLY A 95 -15.09 -5.92 2.49
CA GLY A 95 -14.75 -4.63 3.11
C GLY A 95 -13.29 -4.51 3.55
N GLU A 96 -12.52 -5.60 3.43
CA GLU A 96 -11.11 -5.71 3.75
C GLU A 96 -10.41 -6.55 2.68
N ILE A 97 -9.09 -6.37 2.57
CA ILE A 97 -8.23 -7.18 1.71
C ILE A 97 -7.19 -7.82 2.63
N ASP A 98 -6.92 -9.10 2.40
CA ASP A 98 -5.86 -9.79 3.12
C ASP A 98 -4.47 -9.20 2.81
N LYS A 99 -3.74 -8.85 3.88
CA LYS A 99 -2.45 -8.16 3.81
C LYS A 99 -1.37 -9.06 3.22
N VAL A 100 -1.44 -10.36 3.51
CA VAL A 100 -0.51 -11.35 2.95
C VAL A 100 -0.70 -11.44 1.44
N THR A 101 -1.95 -11.49 0.98
CA THR A 101 -2.30 -11.46 -0.44
C THR A 101 -1.81 -10.19 -1.13
N LEU A 102 -1.92 -9.02 -0.49
CA LEU A 102 -1.35 -7.77 -1.02
C LEU A 102 0.17 -7.81 -1.10
N LEU A 103 0.85 -8.27 -0.04
CA LEU A 103 2.30 -8.37 0.01
C LEU A 103 2.83 -9.30 -1.08
N GLU A 104 2.21 -10.46 -1.29
CA GLU A 104 2.61 -11.40 -2.35
C GLU A 104 2.46 -10.79 -3.74
N ARG A 105 1.29 -10.21 -4.02
CA ARG A 105 0.96 -9.62 -5.32
C ARG A 105 1.85 -8.42 -5.64
N PHE A 106 2.09 -7.56 -4.65
CA PHE A 106 2.95 -6.39 -4.81
C PHE A 106 4.42 -6.76 -4.88
N ALA A 107 4.87 -7.76 -4.12
CA ALA A 107 6.22 -8.28 -4.25
C ALA A 107 6.48 -8.89 -5.63
N ALA A 108 5.49 -9.61 -6.19
CA ALA A 108 5.56 -10.09 -7.57
C ALA A 108 5.71 -8.96 -8.58
N LEU A 109 4.93 -7.89 -8.41
CA LEU A 109 5.01 -6.73 -9.29
C LEU A 109 6.36 -6.01 -9.17
N LEU A 110 6.83 -5.79 -7.94
CA LEU A 110 8.09 -5.12 -7.66
C LEU A 110 9.29 -5.96 -8.14
N ALA A 111 9.22 -7.28 -8.06
CA ALA A 111 10.22 -8.17 -8.64
C ALA A 111 10.28 -8.03 -10.17
N VAL A 112 9.13 -7.93 -10.84
CA VAL A 112 9.04 -7.62 -12.29
C VAL A 112 9.60 -6.23 -12.61
N MET A 113 9.49 -5.27 -11.69
CA MET A 113 10.12 -3.95 -11.79
C MET A 113 11.64 -3.97 -11.54
N GLY A 114 12.21 -5.11 -11.15
CA GLY A 114 13.64 -5.30 -10.94
C GLY A 114 14.11 -5.18 -9.48
N PHE A 115 13.19 -5.06 -8.52
CA PHE A 115 13.55 -5.02 -7.10
C PHE A 115 13.77 -6.42 -6.52
N SER A 116 14.71 -6.54 -5.59
CA SER A 116 15.02 -7.81 -4.93
C SER A 116 15.55 -7.58 -3.50
N GLY A 117 15.58 -8.66 -2.71
CA GLY A 117 16.12 -8.65 -1.34
C GLY A 117 15.44 -7.62 -0.43
N ILE A 118 16.24 -6.90 0.36
CA ILE A 118 15.73 -5.91 1.33
C ILE A 118 15.00 -4.75 0.64
N GLY A 119 15.42 -4.36 -0.58
CA GLY A 119 14.73 -3.31 -1.32
C GLY A 119 13.30 -3.71 -1.68
N LEU A 120 13.11 -4.97 -2.07
CA LEU A 120 11.79 -5.54 -2.37
C LEU A 120 10.89 -5.59 -1.12
N GLN A 121 11.42 -6.07 0.00
CA GLN A 121 10.69 -6.16 1.27
C GLN A 121 10.21 -4.77 1.73
N VAL A 122 11.11 -3.78 1.74
CA VAL A 122 10.80 -2.41 2.18
C VAL A 122 9.75 -1.76 1.28
N LEU A 123 9.90 -1.89 -0.05
CA LEU A 123 8.93 -1.33 -0.99
C LEU A 123 7.56 -2.03 -0.89
N ALA A 124 7.53 -3.36 -0.73
CA ALA A 124 6.30 -4.11 -0.58
C ALA A 124 5.52 -3.65 0.67
N VAL A 125 6.20 -3.49 1.80
CA VAL A 125 5.58 -2.98 3.04
C VAL A 125 5.12 -1.54 2.86
N ALA A 126 5.97 -0.65 2.38
CA ALA A 126 5.64 0.77 2.24
C ALA A 126 4.42 1.01 1.34
N VAL A 127 4.35 0.30 0.20
CA VAL A 127 3.22 0.40 -0.73
C VAL A 127 1.96 -0.23 -0.13
N THR A 128 2.08 -1.37 0.56
CA THR A 128 0.94 -2.03 1.23
C THR A 128 0.35 -1.14 2.32
N VAL A 129 1.20 -0.59 3.20
CA VAL A 129 0.79 0.34 4.26
C VAL A 129 0.09 1.54 3.66
N TYR A 130 0.64 2.14 2.60
CA TYR A 130 0.02 3.30 1.97
C TYR A 130 -1.37 2.97 1.41
N ILE A 131 -1.50 1.88 0.64
CA ILE A 131 -2.78 1.47 0.04
C ILE A 131 -3.82 1.13 1.12
N LEU A 132 -3.43 0.48 2.20
CA LEU A 132 -4.33 0.18 3.32
C LEU A 132 -4.70 1.44 4.12
N HIS A 133 -3.78 2.39 4.25
CA HIS A 133 -4.00 3.64 4.97
C HIS A 133 -5.02 4.54 4.25
N ILE A 134 -4.85 4.75 2.94
CA ILE A 134 -5.75 5.62 2.17
C ILE A 134 -6.94 4.86 1.57
N GLY A 135 -6.85 3.53 1.47
CA GLY A 135 -7.82 2.67 0.82
C GLY A 135 -7.52 2.42 -0.67
N LEU A 136 -7.91 1.23 -1.14
CA LEU A 136 -7.69 0.80 -2.53
C LEU A 136 -8.33 1.73 -3.56
N LYS A 137 -9.55 2.21 -3.28
CA LYS A 137 -10.29 3.10 -4.18
C LYS A 137 -9.63 4.48 -4.29
N PRO A 138 -9.35 5.21 -3.20
CA PRO A 138 -8.63 6.48 -3.27
C PRO A 138 -7.25 6.37 -3.94
N PHE A 139 -6.51 5.28 -3.68
CA PHE A 139 -5.26 5.02 -4.38
C PHE A 139 -5.46 4.92 -5.89
N ALA A 140 -6.43 4.09 -6.31
CA ALA A 140 -6.73 3.92 -7.71
C ALA A 140 -7.22 5.22 -8.36
N ASP A 141 -8.11 5.98 -7.73
CA ASP A 141 -8.58 7.26 -8.27
C ASP A 141 -7.43 8.29 -8.44
N LYS A 142 -6.39 8.20 -7.60
CA LYS A 142 -5.19 9.04 -7.67
C LYS A 142 -4.25 8.65 -8.81
N TYR A 143 -3.86 7.37 -8.89
CA TYR A 143 -2.79 6.92 -9.78
C TYR A 143 -3.27 6.17 -11.03
N CYS A 144 -4.50 5.66 -11.07
CA CYS A 144 -5.05 4.92 -12.21
C CYS A 144 -5.76 5.81 -13.24
N ARG A 145 -5.18 6.97 -13.59
CA ARG A 145 -5.79 7.83 -14.62
C ARG A 145 -5.52 7.28 -16.02
N GLU A 146 -6.52 7.44 -16.90
CA GLU A 146 -6.51 6.99 -18.30
C GLU A 146 -5.47 7.69 -19.17
#